data_AF-A0A377M1E4-F1
#
_entry.id   AF-A0A377M1E4-F1
#
_cell.length_a   1.000
_cell.length_b   1.000
_cell.length_c   1.000
_cell.angle_alpha   90.00
_cell.angle_beta   90.00
_cell.angle_gamma   90.00
#
_symmetry.space_group_name_H-M   'P 1'
#
loop_
_entity.id
_entity.type
_entity.pdbx_description
1 polymer ?
#
loop_
_entity_poly.entity_id
_entity_poly.type
_entity_poly.pdbx_seq_one_letter_code
_entity_poly.pdbx_strand_id
1 'polypeptide(L)' 'MLPAQKAFLQGLRELCDRHNAVLIFDEVQTGVGRTGELYAYMHYGVTPDVLSTAKALGGGFPDWRDADHR' A
#
# COMPACT_ATOMS: atom_id res chain seq x y z
N MET A 1 -8.53 -2.71 11.48
CA MET A 1 -8.31 -1.76 10.36
C MET A 1 -9.56 -0.93 10.21
N LEU A 2 -9.43 0.39 10.06
CA LEU A 2 -10.55 1.29 9.79
C LEU A 2 -10.43 1.79 8.35
N PRO A 3 -11.53 1.80 7.55
CA PRO A 3 -11.48 2.29 6.19
C PRO A 3 -11.21 3.80 6.19
N ALA A 4 -10.29 4.24 5.34
CA ALA A 4 -10.02 5.65 5.14
C ALA A 4 -11.18 6.32 4.39
N GLN A 5 -11.41 7.60 4.66
CA GLN A 5 -12.31 8.42 3.86
C GLN A 5 -11.59 8.85 2.58
N LYS A 6 -12.26 8.76 1.43
CA LYS A 6 -11.67 9.13 0.13
C LYS A 6 -11.15 10.57 0.10
N ALA A 7 -11.93 11.50 0.66
CA ALA A 7 -11.56 12.92 0.73
C ALA A 7 -10.26 13.16 1.52
N PHE A 8 -10.02 12.36 2.56
CA PHE A 8 -8.79 12.44 3.36
C PHE A 8 -7.56 12.06 2.52
N LEU A 9 -7.62 10.96 1.78
CA LEU A 9 -6.51 10.49 0.94
C LEU A 9 -6.24 11.44 -0.24
N GLN A 10 -7.29 12.03 -0.82
CA GLN A 10 -7.14 13.06 -1.87
C GLN A 10 -6.45 14.30 -1.32
N GLY A 11 -6.86 14.80 -0.15
CA GLY A 11 -6.21 15.94 0.50
C GLY A 11 -4.74 15.67 0.85
N LEU A 12 -4.40 14.44 1.25
CA LEU A 12 -3.01 14.04 1.47
C LEU A 12 -2.19 14.08 0.19
N ARG A 13 -2.72 13.58 -0.94
CA ARG A 13 -2.02 13.64 -2.24
C ARG A 13 -1.72 15.07 -2.65
N GLU A 14 -2.72 15.94 -2.58
CA GLU A 14 -2.54 17.36 -2.88
C GLU A 14 -1.52 18.03 -1.95
N LEU A 15 -1.50 17.67 -0.67
CA LEU A 15 -0.53 18.18 0.29
C LEU A 15 0.90 17.72 -0.06
N CYS A 16 1.07 16.44 -0.39
CA CYS A 16 2.36 15.90 -0.82
C CYS A 16 2.87 16.61 -2.07
N ASP A 17 1.99 16.87 -3.06
CA ASP A 17 2.35 17.58 -4.28
C ASP A 17 2.78 19.03 -3.99
N ARG A 18 2.08 19.73 -3.09
CA ARG A 18 2.43 21.11 -2.71
C ARG A 18 3.75 21.22 -1.98
N HIS A 19 4.12 20.22 -1.19
CA HIS A 19 5.31 20.26 -0.35
C HIS A 19 6.48 19.46 -0.91
N ASN A 20 6.37 18.93 -2.14
CA ASN A 20 7.35 18.04 -2.74
C ASN A 20 7.72 16.88 -1.80
N ALA A 21 6.69 16.32 -1.14
CA ALA A 21 6.81 15.22 -0.21
C ALA A 21 6.36 13.91 -0.85
N VAL A 22 6.95 12.80 -0.39
CA VAL A 22 6.63 11.46 -0.88
C VAL A 22 5.41 10.91 -0.16
N LEU A 23 4.42 10.41 -0.91
CA LEU A 23 3.27 9.70 -0.39
C LEU A 23 3.54 8.20 -0.39
N ILE A 24 3.54 7.59 0.79
CA ILE A 24 3.78 6.14 0.96
C ILE A 24 2.52 5.49 1.50
N PHE A 25 2.06 4.42 0.83
CA PHE A 25 0.99 3.57 1.34
C PHE A 25 1.55 2.25 1.84
N ASP A 26 1.25 1.94 3.11
CA ASP A 26 1.56 0.63 3.69
C ASP A 26 0.38 -0.33 3.54
N GLU A 27 0.55 -1.25 2.60
CA GLU A 27 -0.43 -2.23 2.18
C GLU A 27 -0.01 -3.66 2.54
N VAL A 28 0.81 -3.82 3.58
CA VAL A 28 1.18 -5.14 4.08
C VAL A 28 -0.04 -5.91 4.61
N GLN A 29 -1.07 -5.24 5.15
CA GLN A 29 -2.27 -5.89 5.67
C GLN A 29 -3.49 -5.78 4.73
N THR A 30 -3.61 -4.70 3.96
CA THR A 30 -4.71 -4.48 3.01
C THR A 30 -4.45 -5.02 1.60
N GLY A 31 -3.20 -5.22 1.23
CA GLY A 31 -2.83 -5.63 -0.12
C GLY A 31 -3.11 -7.11 -0.40
N VAL A 32 -2.73 -7.53 -1.60
CA VAL A 32 -2.82 -8.91 -2.09
C VAL A 32 -4.26 -9.44 -2.02
N GLY A 33 -5.20 -8.64 -2.53
CA GLY A 33 -6.59 -9.06 -2.70
C GLY A 33 -7.47 -9.00 -1.45
N ARG A 34 -6.95 -8.56 -0.29
CA ARG A 34 -7.68 -8.61 0.99
C ARG A 34 -8.95 -7.76 0.99
N THR A 35 -8.98 -6.67 0.22
CA THR A 35 -10.13 -5.74 0.16
C THR A 35 -11.00 -5.93 -1.09
N GLY A 36 -10.70 -6.92 -1.94
CA GLY A 36 -11.42 -7.18 -3.21
C GLY A 36 -10.74 -6.61 -4.44
N GLU A 37 -9.77 -5.71 -4.27
CA GLU A 37 -8.80 -5.29 -5.30
C GLU A 37 -7.39 -5.76 -4.90
N LEU A 38 -6.45 -5.75 -5.85
CA LEU A 38 -5.08 -6.18 -5.58
C LEU A 38 -4.41 -5.33 -4.48
N TYR A 39 -4.71 -4.03 -4.42
CA TYR A 39 -4.30 -3.11 -3.36
C TYR A 39 -5.45 -2.16 -3.01
N ALA A 40 -5.57 -1.77 -1.74
CA ALA A 40 -6.67 -0.95 -1.26
C ALA A 40 -6.68 0.46 -1.86
N TYR A 41 -5.52 1.03 -2.21
CA TYR A 41 -5.45 2.36 -2.83
C TYR A 41 -6.25 2.46 -4.14
N MET A 42 -6.46 1.34 -4.85
CA MET A 42 -7.22 1.28 -6.10
C MET A 42 -8.67 1.68 -5.91
N HIS A 43 -9.26 1.36 -4.74
CA HIS A 43 -10.62 1.80 -4.41
C HIS A 43 -10.74 3.32 -4.23
N TYR A 44 -9.64 3.98 -3.89
CA TYR A 44 -9.61 5.39 -3.53
C TYR A 44 -9.22 6.31 -4.69
N GLY A 45 -8.68 5.76 -5.79
CA GLY A 45 -8.26 6.55 -6.95
C GLY A 45 -7.12 7.53 -6.65
N VAL A 46 -6.32 7.25 -5.62
CA VAL A 46 -5.14 8.04 -5.24
C VAL A 46 -3.93 7.15 -5.42
N THR A 47 -2.96 7.59 -6.22
CA THR A 47 -1.75 6.81 -6.49
C THR A 47 -0.63 7.26 -5.54
N PRO A 48 -0.07 6.35 -4.72
CA PRO A 48 1.10 6.66 -3.89
C PRO A 48 2.38 6.70 -4.75
N ASP A 49 3.41 7.36 -4.23
CA ASP A 49 4.75 7.34 -4.83
C ASP A 49 5.49 6.04 -4.47
N VAL A 50 5.23 5.50 -3.28
CA VAL A 50 5.81 4.24 -2.80
C VAL A 50 4.70 3.38 -2.18
N LEU A 51 4.74 2.09 -2.47
CA LEU A 51 3.81 1.09 -1.94
C LEU A 51 4.61 0.01 -1.21
N SER A 52 4.35 -0.23 0.07
CA SER A 52 4.90 -1.39 0.78
C SER A 52 3.88 -2.52 0.86
N THR A 53 4.33 -3.76 0.60
CA THR A 53 3.48 -4.95 0.68
C THR A 53 4.31 -6.15 1.14
N ALA A 54 3.66 -7.11 1.81
CA ALA A 54 4.25 -8.35 2.34
C ALA A 54 3.12 -9.29 2.81
N LYS A 55 3.36 -10.10 3.85
CA LYS A 55 2.39 -11.00 4.52
C LYS A 55 1.74 -12.00 3.56
N ALA A 56 0.59 -11.64 2.99
CA ALA A 56 -0.13 -12.49 2.05
C ALA A 56 0.66 -12.68 0.74
N LEU A 57 1.61 -11.78 0.46
CA LEU A 57 2.56 -11.91 -0.64
C LEU A 57 3.32 -13.25 -0.58
N GLY A 58 3.77 -13.66 0.60
CA GLY A 58 4.56 -14.87 0.78
C GLY A 58 3.74 -16.15 0.88
N GLY A 59 2.41 -16.08 0.69
CA GLY A 59 1.53 -17.26 0.77
C GLY A 59 1.58 -17.99 2.13
N GLY A 60 2.03 -17.32 3.20
CA GLY A 60 2.25 -17.92 4.52
C GLY A 60 3.71 -18.25 4.85
N PHE A 61 4.64 -18.03 3.92
CA PHE A 61 6.09 -18.10 4.14
C PHE A 61 6.69 -16.69 4.27
N PRO A 62 7.87 -16.54 4.91
CA PRO A 62 8.58 -15.26 4.92
C PRO A 62 9.08 -14.92 3.51
N ASP A 63 8.67 -13.77 2.98
CA ASP A 63 9.07 -13.26 1.64
C ASP A 63 10.60 -13.13 1.44
N TRP A 64 11.38 -13.09 2.52
CA TRP A 64 12.84 -12.95 2.47
C TRP A 64 13.60 -14.28 2.31
N ARG A 65 12.96 -15.45 2.50
CA ARG A 65 13.66 -16.75 2.59
C ARG A 65 14.23 -17.33 1.29
N ASP A 66 14.09 -16.66 0.15
CA ASP A 66 14.67 -17.11 -1.13
C ASP A 66 15.98 -16.37 -1.52
N ALA A 67 16.51 -15.50 -0.66
CA ALA A 67 17.70 -14.70 -0.96
C ALA A 67 19.05 -15.34 -0.58
N ASP A 68 19.07 -16.56 -0.03
CA ASP A 68 20.29 -17.22 0.42
C ASP A 68 20.34 -18.68 -0.06
N HIS A 69 20.69 -18.86 -1.34
CA HIS A 69 21.30 -20.09 -1.84
C HIS A 69 22.80 -19.84 -2.02
N ARG A 70 23.53 -19.88 -0.90
CA ARG A 70 24.95 -20.26 -0.86
C ARG A 70 25.10 -21.52 -0.01
#